data_AF-A0AA38I4F7-F1
#
_entry.id   AF-A0AA38I4F7-F1
#
_cell.length_a   1.000
_cell.length_b   1.000
_cell.length_c   1.000
_cell.angle_alpha   90.00
_cell.angle_beta   90.00
_cell.angle_gamma   90.00
#
_symmetry.space_group_name_H-M   'P 1'
#
loop_
_entity.id
_entity.type
_entity.pdbx_description
1 polymer ?
#
loop_
_entity_poly.entity_id
_entity_poly.type
_entity_poly.pdbx_seq_one_letter_code
_entity_poly.pdbx_strand_id
1 'polypeptide(L)'
;MMRSLVGNWRQPIFFYFDCPMRKTLLFEIIDYIQNEGFYVCGLVSDLGGSNRALHKSLGVDLEKTWFWNTQQHTIFVFADVPHLLKLIRNNFLDYGFVLNGKEIKKSLIIKLLELTETDLRISYEITMDNLTVKGPQRQKVKLAAKLFSHTISQAIERCGKICHFQEDEPWKECSVFFKQVNNWRDCFNTRVPESDSRDRVKAFGLALDTQQDIVDKMTNTISEMKVIGKSSLMPFQKGIIQSNTALKLMYQDLNERFGLKYILTYRLKQDILENFFASIRAKDGLYDHPDPVDFRYRLRNQILGRNYGTLSEGCNAEDDYRQGPNVEENVLLSGKCLSALSEDNDSVENYSIPTVEEDIDDLHHDSLEHLGGYICKRLNINEPSTSSNTWTDQLSEGGLIKPSEEFLKNIKKLEDIFNDFNDGSLKISKNYLKSLLDL
;
A
#
# COMPACT_ATOMS: atom_id res chain seq x y z
N MET A 1 -2.60 21.44 -10.87
CA MET A 1 -1.63 21.87 -9.82
C MET A 1 -0.24 21.59 -10.33
N MET A 2 0.72 22.48 -10.09
CA MET A 2 2.14 22.23 -10.33
C MET A 2 2.77 21.68 -9.05
N ARG A 3 3.58 20.62 -9.16
CA ARG A 3 4.32 20.02 -8.06
C ARG A 3 5.77 19.85 -8.49
N SER A 4 6.70 20.25 -7.62
CA SER A 4 8.11 20.07 -7.91
C SER A 4 8.53 18.60 -7.83
N LEU A 5 9.30 18.16 -8.82
CA LEU A 5 9.88 16.81 -8.86
C LEU A 5 11.06 16.67 -7.89
N VAL A 6 11.87 17.72 -7.72
CA VAL A 6 13.10 17.69 -6.91
C VAL A 6 12.93 18.49 -5.62
N GLY A 7 12.36 19.70 -5.68
CA GLY A 7 12.12 20.55 -4.53
C GLY A 7 10.87 20.16 -3.75
N ASN A 8 10.70 20.64 -2.52
CA ASN A 8 9.50 20.36 -1.72
C ASN A 8 8.48 21.51 -1.79
N TRP A 9 7.84 21.68 -2.95
CA TRP A 9 6.81 22.70 -3.12
C TRP A 9 5.76 22.30 -4.16
N ARG A 10 4.58 22.92 -4.03
CA ARG A 10 3.39 22.69 -4.88
C ARG A 10 2.53 23.94 -4.91
N GLN A 11 1.85 24.20 -6.04
CA GLN A 11 1.00 25.37 -6.21
C GLN A 11 -0.15 25.10 -7.20
N PRO A 12 -1.40 25.49 -6.89
CA PRO A 12 -2.46 25.54 -7.90
C PRO A 12 -2.15 26.63 -8.93
N ILE A 13 -2.07 26.25 -10.19
CA ILE A 13 -1.72 27.14 -11.32
C ILE A 13 -2.87 27.35 -12.31
N PHE A 14 -3.90 26.51 -12.23
CA PHE A 14 -5.05 26.53 -13.12
C PHE A 14 -6.29 26.14 -12.32
N PHE A 15 -7.37 26.88 -12.53
CA PHE A 15 -8.67 26.66 -11.92
C PHE A 15 -9.75 27.24 -12.83
N TYR A 16 -10.80 26.46 -13.08
CA TYR A 16 -11.97 26.85 -13.86
C TYR A 16 -13.15 25.93 -13.55
N PHE A 17 -14.38 26.35 -13.86
CA PHE A 17 -15.60 25.54 -13.70
C PHE A 17 -16.07 24.98 -15.05
N ASP A 18 -16.47 23.70 -15.08
CA ASP A 18 -17.01 23.03 -16.25
C ASP A 18 -16.14 23.16 -17.52
N CYS A 19 -14.82 23.18 -17.33
CA CYS A 19 -13.85 23.26 -18.42
C CYS A 19 -13.06 21.95 -18.52
N PRO A 20 -13.28 21.15 -19.58
CA PRO A 20 -12.45 19.98 -19.83
C PRO A 20 -11.04 20.40 -20.26
N MET A 21 -10.02 19.69 -19.75
CA MET A 21 -8.64 19.92 -20.18
C MET A 21 -8.47 19.51 -21.65
N ARG A 22 -8.21 20.48 -22.53
CA ARG A 22 -7.95 20.30 -23.96
C ARG A 22 -6.50 20.57 -24.28
N LYS A 23 -6.02 20.07 -25.42
CA LYS A 23 -4.64 20.24 -25.87
C LYS A 23 -4.20 21.72 -25.92
N THR A 24 -5.02 22.61 -26.47
CA THR A 24 -4.69 24.04 -26.58
C THR A 24 -4.47 24.67 -25.19
N LEU A 25 -5.43 24.47 -24.29
CA LEU A 25 -5.36 24.97 -22.91
C LEU A 25 -4.18 24.38 -22.13
N LEU A 26 -3.92 23.08 -22.29
CA LEU A 26 -2.77 22.43 -21.67
C LEU A 26 -1.45 23.07 -22.13
N PHE A 27 -1.31 23.36 -23.43
CA PHE A 27 -0.13 24.01 -23.99
C PHE A 27 0.01 25.45 -23.49
N GLU A 28 -1.07 26.22 -23.44
CA GLU A 28 -1.07 27.58 -22.85
C GLU A 28 -0.56 27.57 -21.39
N ILE A 29 -1.03 26.61 -20.59
CA ILE A 29 -0.59 26.44 -19.20
C ILE A 29 0.90 26.06 -19.14
N ILE A 30 1.36 25.12 -19.97
CA ILE A 30 2.77 24.70 -20.01
C ILE A 30 3.68 25.87 -20.43
N ASP A 31 3.28 26.62 -21.46
CA ASP A 31 4.04 27.76 -21.97
C ASP A 31 4.15 28.85 -20.91
N TYR A 32 3.06 29.14 -20.20
CA TYR A 32 3.08 30.06 -19.07
C TYR A 32 4.11 29.64 -18.00
N ILE A 33 4.09 28.38 -17.57
CA ILE A 33 5.03 27.86 -16.56
C ILE A 33 6.49 27.96 -17.02
N GLN A 34 6.76 27.63 -18.28
CA GLN A 34 8.12 27.65 -18.81
C GLN A 34 8.66 29.05 -19.04
N ASN A 35 7.80 30.01 -19.43
CA ASN A 35 8.18 31.40 -19.57
C ASN A 35 8.58 32.03 -18.21
N GLU A 36 8.05 31.52 -17.11
CA GLU A 36 8.48 31.86 -15.73
C GLU A 36 9.76 31.13 -15.28
N GLY A 37 10.38 30.34 -16.16
CA GLY A 37 11.67 29.66 -15.91
C GLY A 37 11.57 28.26 -15.30
N PHE A 38 10.37 27.68 -15.17
CA PHE A 38 10.20 26.32 -14.65
C PHE A 38 10.18 25.26 -15.75
N TYR A 39 10.93 24.18 -15.57
CA TYR A 39 10.93 23.05 -16.51
C TYR A 39 9.81 22.06 -16.21
N VAL A 40 8.84 21.94 -17.13
CA VAL A 40 7.76 20.94 -17.02
C VAL A 40 8.22 19.64 -17.65
N CYS A 41 8.42 18.60 -16.83
CA CYS A 41 8.88 17.28 -17.28
C CYS A 41 7.77 16.22 -17.33
N GLY A 42 6.63 16.43 -16.68
CA GLY A 42 5.60 15.40 -16.62
C GLY A 42 4.18 15.91 -16.43
N LEU A 43 3.23 15.13 -16.92
CA LEU A 43 1.79 15.29 -16.75
C LEU A 43 1.23 14.04 -16.07
N VAL A 44 0.48 14.22 -14.99
CA VAL A 44 -0.21 13.12 -14.29
C VAL A 44 -1.72 13.34 -14.40
N SER A 45 -2.46 12.30 -14.77
CA SER A 45 -3.92 12.34 -14.85
C SER A 45 -4.54 10.99 -14.47
N ASP A 46 -5.83 10.99 -14.14
CA ASP A 46 -6.61 9.75 -14.14
C ASP A 46 -6.89 9.26 -15.57
N LEU A 47 -7.48 8.06 -15.69
CA LEU A 47 -7.86 7.48 -16.98
C LEU A 47 -9.34 7.66 -17.31
N GLY A 48 -9.94 8.77 -16.85
CA GLY A 48 -11.29 9.19 -17.23
C GLY A 48 -11.42 9.38 -18.74
N GLY A 49 -12.66 9.34 -19.25
CA GLY A 49 -12.94 9.44 -20.70
C GLY A 49 -12.31 10.67 -21.37
N SER A 50 -12.44 11.84 -20.73
CA SER A 50 -11.86 13.10 -21.23
C SER A 50 -10.33 13.07 -21.25
N ASN A 51 -9.69 12.55 -20.20
CA ASN A 51 -8.22 12.49 -20.12
C ASN A 51 -7.63 11.51 -21.13
N ARG A 52 -8.29 10.37 -21.37
CA ARG A 52 -7.90 9.45 -22.46
C ARG A 52 -8.03 10.09 -23.85
N ALA A 53 -9.06 10.90 -24.08
CA ALA A 53 -9.20 11.65 -25.33
C ALA A 53 -8.09 12.70 -25.48
N LEU A 54 -7.71 13.38 -24.40
CA LEU A 54 -6.57 14.29 -24.37
C LEU A 54 -5.26 13.57 -24.70
N HIS A 55 -4.96 12.44 -24.06
CA HIS A 55 -3.75 11.65 -24.33
C HIS A 55 -3.66 11.27 -25.82
N LYS A 56 -4.77 10.79 -26.40
CA LYS A 56 -4.84 10.49 -27.83
C LYS A 56 -4.56 11.72 -28.70
N SER A 57 -5.10 12.88 -28.36
CA SER A 57 -4.84 14.14 -29.10
C SER A 57 -3.39 14.65 -29.01
N LEU A 58 -2.67 14.22 -27.97
CA LEU A 58 -1.25 14.48 -27.77
C LEU A 58 -0.36 13.47 -28.53
N GLY A 59 -0.95 12.42 -29.12
CA GLY A 59 -0.20 11.34 -29.77
C GLY A 59 0.48 10.41 -28.76
N VAL A 60 -0.08 10.29 -27.56
CA VAL A 60 0.41 9.40 -26.51
C VAL A 60 -0.22 8.02 -26.67
N ASP A 61 0.62 6.99 -26.67
CA ASP A 61 0.23 5.59 -26.68
C ASP A 61 1.09 4.76 -25.70
N LEU A 62 1.13 3.43 -25.87
CA LEU A 62 1.85 2.53 -24.95
C LEU A 62 3.37 2.55 -25.15
N GLU A 63 3.85 2.96 -26.32
CA GLU A 63 5.28 3.05 -26.66
C GLU A 63 5.74 4.50 -26.53
N LYS A 64 5.01 5.43 -27.15
CA LYS A 64 5.24 6.86 -27.06
C LYS A 64 4.44 7.43 -25.90
N THR A 65 5.02 7.38 -24.70
CA THR A 65 4.40 7.84 -23.45
C THR A 65 4.65 9.31 -23.13
N TRP A 66 4.94 10.12 -24.15
CA TRP A 66 5.35 11.51 -24.01
C TRP A 66 4.91 12.35 -25.22
N PHE A 67 4.95 13.67 -25.08
CA PHE A 67 4.77 14.62 -26.18
C PHE A 67 5.76 15.79 -26.06
N TRP A 68 6.01 16.49 -27.16
CA TRP A 68 6.79 17.73 -27.14
C TRP A 68 5.90 18.93 -26.87
N ASN A 69 6.37 19.85 -26.02
CA ASN A 69 5.75 21.16 -25.90
C ASN A 69 6.25 22.12 -27.01
N THR A 70 5.81 23.38 -26.95
CA THR A 70 6.17 24.41 -27.94
C THR A 70 7.68 24.69 -28.01
N GLN A 71 8.39 24.48 -26.89
CA GLN A 71 9.84 24.66 -26.76
C GLN A 71 10.64 23.37 -27.06
N GLN A 72 10.00 22.33 -27.61
CA GLN A 72 10.62 21.03 -27.91
C GLN A 72 11.15 20.26 -26.68
N HIS A 73 10.67 20.60 -25.47
CA HIS A 73 10.93 19.78 -24.29
C HIS A 73 9.96 18.61 -24.22
N THR A 74 10.46 17.45 -23.79
CA THR A 74 9.70 16.23 -23.63
C THR A 74 8.90 16.27 -22.34
N ILE A 75 7.59 16.03 -22.43
CA ILE A 75 6.69 15.91 -21.29
C ILE A 75 6.17 14.48 -21.23
N PHE A 76 6.55 13.76 -20.17
CA PHE A 76 6.16 12.38 -19.92
C PHE A 76 4.77 12.28 -19.29
N VAL A 77 3.94 11.37 -19.77
CA VAL A 77 2.54 11.26 -19.35
C VAL A 77 2.34 10.02 -18.49
N PHE A 78 1.93 10.24 -17.24
CA PHE A 78 1.66 9.22 -16.25
C PHE A 78 0.16 9.09 -15.99
N ALA A 79 -0.28 7.87 -15.76
CA ALA A 79 -1.57 7.61 -15.13
C ALA A 79 -1.40 7.60 -13.61
N ASP A 80 -2.45 7.97 -12.88
CA ASP A 80 -2.41 7.97 -11.42
C ASP A 80 -2.28 6.57 -10.82
N VAL A 81 -1.08 6.24 -10.33
CA VAL A 81 -0.71 4.88 -9.90
C VAL A 81 -1.54 4.35 -8.71
N PRO A 82 -1.83 5.13 -7.65
CA PRO A 82 -2.78 4.71 -6.60
C PRO A 82 -4.15 4.31 -7.17
N HIS A 83 -4.65 5.05 -8.17
CA HIS A 83 -5.88 4.70 -8.86
C HIS A 83 -5.73 3.40 -9.67
N LEU A 84 -4.60 3.17 -10.33
CA LEU A 84 -4.33 1.92 -11.03
C LEU A 84 -4.35 0.71 -10.09
N LEU A 85 -3.71 0.81 -8.91
CA LEU A 85 -3.73 -0.26 -7.90
C LEU A 85 -5.16 -0.59 -7.46
N LYS A 86 -5.98 0.44 -7.24
CA LYS A 86 -7.41 0.29 -6.95
C LYS A 86 -8.16 -0.41 -8.09
N LEU A 87 -7.84 -0.12 -9.35
CA LEU A 87 -8.44 -0.78 -10.51
C LEU A 87 -7.98 -2.24 -10.67
N ILE A 88 -6.72 -2.57 -10.35
CA ILE A 88 -6.26 -3.97 -10.27
C ILE A 88 -7.14 -4.72 -9.27
N ARG A 89 -7.31 -4.17 -8.05
CA ARG A 89 -8.15 -4.76 -7.00
C ARG A 89 -9.59 -4.96 -7.48
N ASN A 90 -10.21 -3.92 -8.03
CA ASN A 90 -11.61 -3.99 -8.44
C ASN A 90 -11.82 -5.07 -9.52
N ASN A 91 -10.95 -5.12 -10.55
CA ASN A 91 -11.08 -6.13 -11.61
C ASN A 91 -10.78 -7.55 -11.10
N PHE A 92 -9.85 -7.71 -10.17
CA PHE A 92 -9.59 -9.01 -9.54
C PHE A 92 -10.80 -9.52 -8.75
N LEU A 93 -11.45 -8.65 -7.96
CA LEU A 93 -12.62 -9.03 -7.15
C LEU A 93 -13.89 -9.25 -7.98
N ASP A 94 -14.05 -8.50 -9.07
CA ASP A 94 -15.23 -8.57 -9.94
C ASP A 94 -15.14 -9.73 -10.93
N TYR A 95 -13.96 -10.00 -11.50
CA TYR A 95 -13.80 -10.95 -12.60
C TYR A 95 -12.71 -12.00 -12.35
N GLY A 96 -11.56 -11.58 -11.82
CA GLY A 96 -10.33 -12.38 -11.80
C GLY A 96 -9.50 -12.20 -13.07
N PHE A 97 -8.34 -12.87 -13.11
CA PHE A 97 -7.36 -12.73 -14.19
C PHE A 97 -6.94 -14.09 -14.75
N VAL A 98 -6.58 -14.11 -16.03
CA VAL A 98 -5.89 -15.23 -16.68
C VAL A 98 -4.42 -14.90 -16.76
N LEU A 99 -3.58 -15.68 -16.07
CA LEU A 99 -2.13 -15.58 -16.05
C LEU A 99 -1.54 -16.92 -16.47
N ASN A 100 -0.64 -16.93 -17.46
CA ASN A 100 -0.02 -18.16 -17.97
C ASN A 100 -1.04 -19.28 -18.31
N GLY A 101 -2.22 -18.89 -18.81
CA GLY A 101 -3.33 -19.81 -19.12
C GLY A 101 -4.13 -20.31 -17.91
N LYS A 102 -3.80 -19.88 -16.68
CA LYS A 102 -4.49 -20.22 -15.44
C LYS A 102 -5.39 -19.09 -14.96
N GLU A 103 -6.59 -19.42 -14.49
CA GLU A 103 -7.54 -18.44 -13.94
C GLU A 103 -7.31 -18.22 -12.45
N ILE A 104 -6.81 -17.05 -12.06
CA ILE A 104 -6.75 -16.63 -10.66
C ILE A 104 -7.99 -15.81 -10.30
N LYS A 105 -8.67 -16.19 -9.22
CA LYS A 105 -9.92 -15.58 -8.76
C LYS A 105 -9.86 -15.31 -7.26
N LYS A 106 -10.77 -14.44 -6.79
CA LYS A 106 -10.92 -14.15 -5.35
C LYS A 106 -11.23 -15.38 -4.49
N SER A 107 -11.73 -16.48 -5.07
CA SER A 107 -11.98 -17.74 -4.35
C SER A 107 -10.72 -18.28 -3.68
N LEU A 108 -9.54 -18.11 -4.30
CA LEU A 108 -8.26 -18.47 -3.68
C LEU A 108 -8.00 -17.67 -2.41
N ILE A 109 -8.41 -16.40 -2.37
CA ILE A 109 -8.21 -15.53 -1.20
C ILE A 109 -9.26 -15.82 -0.12
N ILE A 110 -10.48 -16.20 -0.51
CA ILE A 110 -11.49 -16.69 0.43
C ILE A 110 -10.97 -17.97 1.10
N LYS A 111 -10.49 -18.94 0.30
CA LYS A 111 -9.89 -20.17 0.82
C LYS A 111 -8.66 -19.90 1.68
N LEU A 112 -7.80 -18.96 1.31
CA LEU A 112 -6.68 -18.54 2.17
C LEU A 112 -7.17 -18.07 3.55
N LEU A 113 -8.25 -17.27 3.58
CA LEU A 113 -8.82 -16.78 4.84
C LEU A 113 -9.41 -17.91 5.67
N GLU A 114 -10.09 -18.88 5.05
CA GLU A 114 -10.64 -20.07 5.71
C GLU A 114 -9.52 -20.98 6.27
N LEU A 115 -8.45 -21.19 5.50
CA LEU A 115 -7.29 -21.99 5.91
C LEU A 115 -6.47 -21.35 7.03
N THR A 116 -6.62 -20.03 7.22
CA THR A 116 -5.89 -19.25 8.23
C THR A 116 -6.85 -18.64 9.25
N GLU A 117 -8.02 -19.27 9.44
CA GLU A 117 -9.07 -18.81 10.34
C GLU A 117 -8.74 -19.17 11.79
N THR A 118 -7.76 -18.46 12.34
CA THR A 118 -7.31 -18.53 13.75
C THR A 118 -7.11 -17.11 14.28
N ASP A 119 -7.10 -16.95 15.61
CA ASP A 119 -6.85 -15.65 16.24
C ASP A 119 -5.45 -15.11 15.88
N LEU A 120 -4.45 -16.00 15.84
CA LEU A 120 -3.12 -15.75 15.32
C LEU A 120 -2.99 -16.35 13.92
N ARG A 121 -2.90 -15.48 12.90
CA ARG A 121 -2.86 -15.91 11.49
C ARG A 121 -1.84 -15.17 10.65
N ILE A 122 -1.24 -15.88 9.70
CA ILE A 122 -0.28 -15.33 8.73
C ILE A 122 -0.92 -14.35 7.71
N SER A 123 -2.25 -14.36 7.56
CA SER A 123 -3.02 -13.50 6.65
C SER A 123 -3.60 -12.23 7.33
N TYR A 124 -3.09 -11.85 8.50
CA TYR A 124 -3.65 -10.82 9.40
C TYR A 124 -3.94 -9.44 8.78
N GLU A 125 -3.34 -9.09 7.63
CA GLU A 125 -3.55 -7.79 7.00
C GLU A 125 -4.94 -7.63 6.35
N ILE A 126 -5.59 -8.74 6.01
CA ILE A 126 -6.86 -8.79 5.28
C ILE A 126 -7.93 -9.55 6.05
N THR A 127 -9.18 -9.24 5.71
CA THR A 127 -10.40 -9.88 6.22
C THR A 127 -11.38 -10.05 5.06
N MET A 128 -12.51 -10.72 5.30
CA MET A 128 -13.58 -10.81 4.29
C MET A 128 -14.08 -9.43 3.82
N ASP A 129 -14.02 -8.39 4.67
CA ASP A 129 -14.38 -7.02 4.29
C ASP A 129 -13.48 -6.44 3.19
N ASN A 130 -12.23 -6.90 3.09
CA ASN A 130 -11.33 -6.50 2.01
C ASN A 130 -11.79 -7.05 0.64
N LEU A 131 -12.53 -8.16 0.63
CA LEU A 131 -13.02 -8.86 -0.56
C LEU A 131 -14.45 -8.46 -0.93
N THR A 132 -15.25 -8.01 0.04
CA THR A 132 -16.65 -7.61 -0.15
C THR A 132 -16.83 -6.10 -0.36
N VAL A 133 -15.76 -5.37 -0.67
CA VAL A 133 -15.77 -3.91 -0.84
C VAL A 133 -16.88 -3.40 -1.77
N LYS A 134 -17.79 -2.61 -1.20
CA LYS A 134 -18.93 -1.99 -1.89
C LYS A 134 -18.91 -0.46 -1.79
N GLY A 135 -19.49 0.19 -2.79
CA GLY A 135 -19.71 1.65 -2.80
C GLY A 135 -18.43 2.45 -2.48
N PRO A 136 -18.46 3.37 -1.48
CA PRO A 136 -17.32 4.22 -1.12
C PRO A 136 -16.04 3.45 -0.74
N GLN A 137 -16.14 2.23 -0.21
CA GLN A 137 -14.96 1.43 0.16
C GLN A 137 -14.11 1.04 -1.05
N ARG A 138 -14.71 0.96 -2.25
CA ARG A 138 -13.97 0.73 -3.50
C ARG A 138 -13.00 1.85 -3.83
N GLN A 139 -13.18 3.05 -3.25
CA GLN A 139 -12.26 4.17 -3.44
C GLN A 139 -11.03 4.10 -2.51
N LYS A 140 -11.07 3.31 -1.43
CA LYS A 140 -9.97 3.23 -0.46
C LYS A 140 -8.79 2.43 -1.03
N VAL A 141 -7.72 3.13 -1.39
CA VAL A 141 -6.46 2.54 -1.90
C VAL A 141 -5.76 1.68 -0.84
N LYS A 142 -5.86 2.05 0.45
CA LYS A 142 -5.29 1.28 1.57
C LYS A 142 -5.75 -0.19 1.58
N LEU A 143 -7.00 -0.45 1.23
CA LEU A 143 -7.53 -1.83 1.16
C LEU A 143 -6.93 -2.62 0.00
N ALA A 144 -6.64 -1.96 -1.13
CA ALA A 144 -5.97 -2.59 -2.26
C ALA A 144 -4.49 -2.88 -1.97
N ALA A 145 -3.80 -1.96 -1.27
CA ALA A 145 -2.42 -2.15 -0.85
C ALA A 145 -2.26 -3.32 0.13
N LYS A 146 -3.20 -3.48 1.08
CA LYS A 146 -3.24 -4.64 1.99
C LYS A 146 -3.49 -5.96 1.25
N LEU A 147 -4.38 -5.96 0.25
CA LEU A 147 -4.67 -7.17 -0.52
C LEU A 147 -3.45 -7.66 -1.31
N PHE A 148 -2.77 -6.75 -2.00
CA PHE A 148 -1.60 -7.06 -2.81
C PHE A 148 -0.28 -6.79 -2.07
N SER A 149 -0.20 -7.18 -0.80
CA SER A 149 1.03 -7.01 -0.01
C SER A 149 1.97 -8.21 -0.14
N HIS A 150 3.25 -7.99 0.20
CA HIS A 150 4.23 -9.08 0.32
C HIS A 150 3.73 -10.18 1.27
N THR A 151 3.20 -9.80 2.44
CA THR A 151 2.67 -10.72 3.44
C THR A 151 1.61 -11.65 2.86
N ILE A 152 0.64 -11.12 2.11
CA ILE A 152 -0.41 -11.94 1.50
C ILE A 152 0.12 -12.84 0.39
N SER A 153 1.07 -12.36 -0.43
CA SER A 153 1.75 -13.23 -1.40
C SER A 153 2.46 -14.39 -0.70
N GLN A 154 3.21 -14.13 0.36
CA GLN A 154 3.91 -15.18 1.10
C GLN A 154 2.92 -16.15 1.76
N ALA A 155 1.80 -15.67 2.29
CA ALA A 155 0.78 -16.53 2.87
C ALA A 155 0.18 -17.49 1.82
N ILE A 156 -0.13 -17.00 0.62
CA ILE A 156 -0.59 -17.86 -0.50
C ILE A 156 0.46 -18.91 -0.85
N GLU A 157 1.74 -18.51 -0.95
CA GLU A 157 2.82 -19.44 -1.28
C GLU A 157 3.04 -20.49 -0.17
N ARG A 158 2.96 -20.08 1.09
CA ARG A 158 3.14 -20.97 2.25
C ARG A 158 2.03 -22.02 2.30
N CYS A 159 0.76 -21.61 2.23
CA CYS A 159 -0.37 -22.53 2.19
C CYS A 159 -0.31 -23.46 0.97
N GLY A 160 0.24 -23.00 -0.16
CA GLY A 160 0.46 -23.83 -1.34
C GLY A 160 1.56 -24.89 -1.17
N LYS A 161 2.63 -24.58 -0.43
CA LYS A 161 3.74 -25.51 -0.16
C LYS A 161 3.38 -26.58 0.87
N ILE A 162 2.54 -26.24 1.85
CA ILE A 162 2.03 -27.18 2.88
C ILE A 162 0.80 -27.95 2.36
N CYS A 163 0.52 -27.92 1.05
CA CYS A 163 -0.56 -28.66 0.40
C CYS A 163 -1.99 -28.36 0.90
N HIS A 164 -2.26 -27.17 1.45
CA HIS A 164 -3.61 -26.77 1.84
C HIS A 164 -4.46 -26.28 0.63
N PHE A 165 -3.82 -25.93 -0.48
CA PHE A 165 -4.48 -25.76 -1.78
C PHE A 165 -4.51 -27.09 -2.54
N GLN A 166 -5.56 -27.31 -3.34
CA GLN A 166 -5.67 -28.45 -4.24
C GLN A 166 -4.61 -28.36 -5.36
N GLU A 167 -4.17 -29.48 -5.91
CA GLU A 167 -3.09 -29.54 -6.91
C GLU A 167 -3.38 -28.71 -8.17
N ASP A 168 -4.65 -28.55 -8.54
CA ASP A 168 -5.10 -27.82 -9.72
C ASP A 168 -5.32 -26.31 -9.48
N GLU A 169 -5.31 -25.87 -8.23
CA GLU A 169 -5.50 -24.47 -7.87
C GLU A 169 -4.27 -23.62 -8.24
N PRO A 170 -4.44 -22.49 -8.94
CA PRO A 170 -3.33 -21.68 -9.43
C PRO A 170 -2.78 -20.72 -8.36
N TRP A 171 -2.44 -21.26 -7.19
CA TRP A 171 -1.90 -20.50 -6.06
C TRP A 171 -0.51 -19.95 -6.37
N LYS A 172 0.30 -20.64 -7.19
CA LYS A 172 1.64 -20.19 -7.62
C LYS A 172 1.53 -18.91 -8.43
N GLU A 173 0.68 -18.92 -9.45
CA GLU A 173 0.42 -17.77 -10.32
C GLU A 173 -0.16 -16.60 -9.51
N CYS A 174 -1.06 -16.90 -8.56
CA CYS A 174 -1.64 -15.90 -7.67
C CYS A 174 -0.58 -15.25 -6.77
N SER A 175 0.24 -16.03 -6.08
CA SER A 175 1.31 -15.51 -5.22
C SER A 175 2.31 -14.66 -6.01
N VAL A 176 2.79 -15.16 -7.15
CA VAL A 176 3.75 -14.43 -7.99
C VAL A 176 3.16 -13.10 -8.46
N PHE A 177 1.90 -13.08 -8.89
CA PHE A 177 1.23 -11.85 -9.29
C PHE A 177 1.10 -10.85 -8.13
N PHE A 178 0.70 -11.32 -6.94
CA PHE A 178 0.57 -10.45 -5.77
C PHE A 178 1.93 -9.85 -5.36
N LYS A 179 3.02 -10.64 -5.40
CA LYS A 179 4.37 -10.14 -5.16
C LYS A 179 4.81 -9.12 -6.20
N GLN A 180 4.51 -9.35 -7.47
CA GLN A 180 4.81 -8.40 -8.55
C GLN A 180 4.07 -7.08 -8.36
N VAL A 181 2.78 -7.11 -8.05
CA VAL A 181 1.98 -5.91 -7.76
C VAL A 181 2.52 -5.17 -6.53
N ASN A 182 2.87 -5.88 -5.46
CA ASN A 182 3.51 -5.28 -4.28
C ASN A 182 4.79 -4.55 -4.68
N ASN A 183 5.70 -5.25 -5.36
CA ASN A 183 7.02 -4.72 -5.68
C ASN A 183 6.94 -3.51 -6.62
N TRP A 184 6.06 -3.60 -7.62
CA TRP A 184 5.78 -2.49 -8.54
C TRP A 184 5.21 -1.27 -7.80
N ARG A 185 4.23 -1.48 -6.91
CA ARG A 185 3.66 -0.40 -6.09
C ARG A 185 4.75 0.27 -5.25
N ASP A 186 5.62 -0.51 -4.62
CA ASP A 186 6.71 0.01 -3.80
C ASP A 186 7.62 0.93 -4.63
N CYS A 187 8.02 0.51 -5.84
CA CYS A 187 8.80 1.34 -6.76
C CYS A 187 8.10 2.65 -7.17
N PHE A 188 6.77 2.65 -7.26
CA PHE A 188 5.97 3.82 -7.66
C PHE A 188 5.46 4.67 -6.49
N ASN A 189 5.82 4.37 -5.24
CA ASN A 189 5.34 5.09 -4.06
C ASN A 189 6.47 5.54 -3.11
N THR A 190 7.66 5.77 -3.65
CA THR A 190 8.83 6.15 -2.85
C THR A 190 8.83 7.64 -2.49
N ARG A 191 8.88 7.94 -1.19
CA ARG A 191 8.83 9.30 -0.61
C ARG A 191 10.19 9.91 -0.28
N VAL A 192 11.17 9.07 0.05
CA VAL A 192 12.52 9.46 0.47
C VAL A 192 13.56 8.64 -0.31
N PRO A 193 14.81 9.12 -0.46
CA PRO A 193 15.83 8.42 -1.25
C PRO A 193 16.03 6.97 -0.82
N GLU A 194 16.23 6.72 0.47
CA GLU A 194 16.41 5.38 1.03
C GLU A 194 15.58 5.29 2.31
N SER A 195 14.52 4.48 2.27
CA SER A 195 13.65 4.26 3.44
C SER A 195 14.07 3.03 4.24
N ASP A 196 14.54 1.98 3.54
CA ASP A 196 15.15 0.80 4.11
C ASP A 196 16.11 0.13 3.09
N SER A 197 16.62 -1.06 3.42
CA SER A 197 17.61 -1.79 2.63
C SER A 197 17.07 -2.35 1.30
N ARG A 198 15.75 -2.46 1.12
CA ARG A 198 15.15 -3.13 -0.04
C ARG A 198 15.20 -2.21 -1.25
N ASP A 199 15.81 -2.68 -2.33
CA ASP A 199 16.04 -1.88 -3.54
C ASP A 199 14.77 -1.29 -4.17
N ARG A 200 13.65 -2.02 -4.07
CA ARG A 200 12.36 -1.59 -4.61
C ARG A 200 11.74 -0.39 -3.91
N VAL A 201 12.10 -0.11 -2.64
CA VAL A 201 11.57 1.05 -1.88
C VAL A 201 12.51 2.24 -1.88
N LYS A 202 13.70 2.10 -2.49
CA LYS A 202 14.62 3.22 -2.74
C LYS A 202 14.07 4.08 -3.86
N ALA A 203 14.55 5.32 -3.96
CA ALA A 203 14.17 6.21 -5.04
C ALA A 203 14.60 5.62 -6.39
N PHE A 204 13.79 5.83 -7.42
CA PHE A 204 14.01 5.23 -8.73
C PHE A 204 15.29 5.82 -9.34
N GLY A 205 16.30 4.99 -9.58
CA GLY A 205 17.65 5.41 -9.97
C GLY A 205 18.76 4.93 -9.02
N LEU A 206 18.44 4.69 -7.75
CA LEU A 206 19.44 4.26 -6.75
C LEU A 206 19.75 2.76 -6.78
N ALA A 207 18.84 1.95 -7.29
CA ALA A 207 19.01 0.51 -7.50
C ALA A 207 18.44 0.14 -8.88
N LEU A 208 18.94 0.83 -9.90
CA LEU A 208 18.29 0.94 -11.20
C LEU A 208 18.03 -0.42 -11.87
N ASP A 209 18.99 -1.34 -11.85
CA ASP A 209 18.86 -2.65 -12.49
C ASP A 209 17.70 -3.45 -11.90
N THR A 210 17.64 -3.55 -10.57
CA THR A 210 16.54 -4.22 -9.85
C THR A 210 15.21 -3.51 -10.05
N GLN A 211 15.20 -2.18 -10.03
CA GLN A 211 13.99 -1.38 -10.21
C GLN A 211 13.44 -1.50 -11.64
N GLN A 212 14.31 -1.51 -12.65
CA GLN A 212 13.92 -1.75 -14.05
C GLN A 212 13.38 -3.16 -14.24
N ASP A 213 14.02 -4.18 -13.68
CA ASP A 213 13.52 -5.56 -13.73
C ASP A 213 12.10 -5.69 -13.11
N ILE A 214 11.85 -5.03 -11.97
CA ILE A 214 10.50 -4.99 -11.36
C ILE A 214 9.48 -4.35 -12.30
N VAL A 215 9.82 -3.20 -12.88
CA VAL A 215 8.95 -2.46 -13.81
C VAL A 215 8.71 -3.27 -15.09
N ASP A 216 9.72 -3.94 -15.62
CA ASP A 216 9.63 -4.74 -16.85
C ASP A 216 8.83 -6.01 -16.64
N LYS A 217 9.04 -6.73 -15.53
CA LYS A 217 8.21 -7.86 -15.13
C LYS A 217 6.75 -7.47 -15.02
N MET A 218 6.45 -6.36 -14.35
CA MET A 218 5.07 -5.87 -14.25
C MET A 218 4.50 -5.51 -15.63
N THR A 219 5.29 -4.88 -16.50
CA THR A 219 4.87 -4.51 -17.86
C THR A 219 4.52 -5.75 -18.69
N ASN A 220 5.38 -6.79 -18.66
CA ASN A 220 5.17 -8.04 -19.37
C ASN A 220 3.93 -8.75 -18.84
N THR A 221 3.83 -8.93 -17.52
CA THR A 221 2.66 -9.57 -16.89
C THR A 221 1.37 -8.84 -17.22
N ILE A 222 1.32 -7.50 -17.15
CA ILE A 222 0.10 -6.74 -17.45
C ILE A 222 -0.27 -6.80 -18.94
N SER A 223 0.72 -6.87 -19.83
CA SER A 223 0.53 -6.95 -21.28
C SER A 223 -0.02 -8.30 -21.72
N GLU A 224 0.42 -9.38 -21.07
CA GLU A 224 0.01 -10.75 -21.39
C GLU A 224 -1.26 -11.18 -20.65
N MET A 225 -1.47 -10.69 -19.43
CA MET A 225 -2.63 -11.08 -18.63
C MET A 225 -3.94 -10.62 -19.26
N LYS A 226 -4.99 -11.42 -19.08
CA LYS A 226 -6.36 -11.06 -19.49
C LYS A 226 -7.26 -10.93 -18.28
N VAL A 227 -8.12 -9.93 -18.30
CA VAL A 227 -9.26 -9.90 -17.38
C VAL A 227 -10.28 -10.91 -17.87
N ILE A 228 -10.75 -11.78 -16.98
CA ILE A 228 -11.70 -12.84 -17.34
C ILE A 228 -12.94 -12.21 -17.98
N GLY A 229 -13.34 -12.74 -19.15
CA GLY A 229 -14.45 -12.21 -19.94
C GLY A 229 -14.15 -10.93 -20.74
N LYS A 230 -12.90 -10.45 -20.78
CA LYS A 230 -12.48 -9.32 -21.61
C LYS A 230 -11.49 -9.77 -22.69
N SER A 231 -11.72 -9.30 -23.91
CA SER A 231 -10.91 -9.67 -25.09
C SER A 231 -9.77 -8.71 -25.40
N SER A 232 -9.73 -7.54 -24.75
CA SER A 232 -8.75 -6.48 -25.00
C SER A 232 -8.25 -5.88 -23.71
N LEU A 233 -7.08 -5.24 -23.78
CA LEU A 233 -6.49 -4.53 -22.64
C LEU A 233 -7.44 -3.46 -22.11
N MET A 234 -7.77 -3.60 -20.83
CA MET A 234 -8.56 -2.62 -20.11
C MET A 234 -7.76 -1.32 -19.86
N PRO A 235 -8.44 -0.20 -19.58
CA PRO A 235 -7.76 1.08 -19.38
C PRO A 235 -6.68 1.05 -18.30
N PHE A 236 -6.89 0.33 -17.19
CA PHE A 236 -5.88 0.22 -16.13
C PHE A 236 -4.61 -0.50 -16.61
N GLN A 237 -4.74 -1.54 -17.44
CA GLN A 237 -3.58 -2.25 -18.00
C GLN A 237 -2.76 -1.31 -18.87
N LYS A 238 -3.43 -0.54 -19.74
CA LYS A 238 -2.80 0.49 -20.56
C LYS A 238 -2.13 1.56 -19.70
N GLY A 239 -2.77 1.98 -18.61
CA GLY A 239 -2.22 2.94 -17.66
C GLY A 239 -0.93 2.49 -16.97
N ILE A 240 -0.86 1.21 -16.58
CA ILE A 240 0.33 0.63 -15.96
C ILE A 240 1.47 0.60 -16.97
N ILE A 241 1.23 0.06 -18.17
CA ILE A 241 2.24 0.01 -19.25
C ILE A 241 2.72 1.43 -19.58
N GLN A 242 1.80 2.39 -19.74
CA GLN A 242 2.14 3.78 -20.03
C GLN A 242 3.01 4.39 -18.93
N SER A 243 2.66 4.21 -17.65
CA SER A 243 3.40 4.80 -16.52
C SER A 243 4.77 4.14 -16.33
N ASN A 244 4.87 2.84 -16.59
CA ASN A 244 6.12 2.08 -16.55
C ASN A 244 7.10 2.55 -17.62
N THR A 245 6.64 2.65 -18.87
CA THR A 245 7.45 3.19 -19.97
C THR A 245 7.83 4.64 -19.71
N ALA A 246 6.89 5.47 -19.25
CA ALA A 246 7.14 6.88 -18.93
C ALA A 246 8.20 7.05 -17.82
N LEU A 247 8.17 6.24 -16.75
CA LEU A 247 9.14 6.33 -15.66
C LEU A 247 10.57 6.07 -16.14
N LYS A 248 10.76 5.02 -16.94
CA LYS A 248 12.07 4.65 -17.48
C LYS A 248 12.62 5.74 -18.40
N LEU A 249 11.80 6.20 -19.35
CA LEU A 249 12.21 7.25 -20.30
C LEU A 249 12.46 8.60 -19.61
N MET A 250 11.63 8.95 -18.62
CA MET A 250 11.79 10.17 -17.83
C MET A 250 13.07 10.15 -17.02
N TYR A 251 13.38 9.04 -16.35
CA TYR A 251 14.62 8.91 -15.61
C TYR A 251 15.84 9.08 -16.54
N GLN A 252 15.82 8.42 -17.69
CA GLN A 252 16.89 8.54 -18.67
C GLN A 252 17.09 10.00 -19.13
N ASP A 253 16.04 10.67 -19.61
CA ASP A 253 16.14 12.06 -20.09
C ASP A 253 16.63 13.01 -18.99
N LEU A 254 16.07 12.91 -17.77
CA LEU A 254 16.46 13.80 -16.67
C LEU A 254 17.87 13.52 -16.13
N ASN A 255 18.31 12.27 -16.16
CA ASN A 255 19.69 11.91 -15.82
C ASN A 255 20.67 12.46 -16.86
N GLU A 256 20.42 12.25 -18.15
CA GLU A 256 21.27 12.76 -19.23
C GLU A 256 21.32 14.30 -19.27
N ARG A 257 20.17 14.96 -19.05
CA ARG A 257 20.04 16.41 -19.18
C ARG A 257 20.51 17.19 -17.95
N PHE A 258 20.23 16.67 -16.75
CA PHE A 258 20.45 17.40 -15.49
C PHE A 258 21.35 16.66 -14.48
N GLY A 259 21.83 15.45 -14.80
CA GLY A 259 22.57 14.61 -13.85
C GLY A 259 21.71 14.17 -12.67
N LEU A 260 20.39 14.04 -12.87
CA LEU A 260 19.47 13.65 -11.81
C LEU A 260 19.72 12.19 -11.39
N LYS A 261 20.20 12.01 -10.16
CA LYS A 261 20.54 10.67 -9.62
C LYS A 261 19.35 9.76 -9.37
N TYR A 262 18.19 10.33 -9.05
CA TYR A 262 17.00 9.55 -8.72
C TYR A 262 15.71 10.37 -8.85
N ILE A 263 14.58 9.66 -8.91
CA ILE A 263 13.23 10.22 -8.88
C ILE A 263 12.47 9.69 -7.65
N LEU A 264 11.89 10.60 -6.88
CA LEU A 264 10.91 10.25 -5.85
C LEU A 264 9.54 10.03 -6.51
N THR A 265 9.22 8.77 -6.80
CA THR A 265 8.02 8.38 -7.56
C THR A 265 6.70 8.76 -6.88
N TYR A 266 6.70 8.97 -5.56
CA TYR A 266 5.58 9.57 -4.84
C TYR A 266 5.17 10.97 -5.36
N ARG A 267 6.03 11.63 -6.14
CA ARG A 267 5.76 12.93 -6.78
C ARG A 267 5.03 12.81 -8.11
N LEU A 268 4.93 11.60 -8.67
CA LEU A 268 4.30 11.29 -9.97
C LEU A 268 2.88 10.73 -9.81
N LYS A 269 2.11 11.26 -8.86
CA LYS A 269 0.72 10.86 -8.58
C LYS A 269 -0.16 12.06 -8.24
N GLN A 270 -1.47 11.89 -8.41
CA GLN A 270 -2.43 12.98 -8.25
C GLN A 270 -2.97 13.14 -6.82
N ASP A 271 -2.60 12.27 -5.87
CA ASP A 271 -3.00 12.35 -4.45
C ASP A 271 -2.84 13.77 -3.89
N ILE A 272 -1.79 14.48 -4.31
CA ILE A 272 -1.52 15.86 -3.91
C ILE A 272 -2.69 16.82 -4.18
N LEU A 273 -3.37 16.60 -5.30
CA LEU A 273 -4.51 17.38 -5.76
C LEU A 273 -5.78 16.93 -5.04
N GLU A 274 -5.93 15.63 -4.79
CA GLU A 274 -7.05 15.11 -3.98
C GLU A 274 -6.98 15.62 -2.53
N ASN A 275 -5.79 15.64 -1.93
CA ASN A 275 -5.51 16.20 -0.61
C ASN A 275 -5.83 17.69 -0.57
N PHE A 276 -5.49 18.42 -1.63
CA PHE A 276 -5.81 19.83 -1.78
C PHE A 276 -7.33 20.06 -1.81
N PHE A 277 -8.07 19.26 -2.60
CA PHE A 277 -9.53 19.34 -2.61
C PHE A 277 -10.15 18.93 -1.27
N ALA A 278 -9.59 17.95 -0.57
CA ALA A 278 -10.04 17.56 0.76
C ALA A 278 -9.86 18.71 1.78
N SER A 279 -8.72 19.40 1.73
CA SER A 279 -8.47 20.60 2.54
C SER A 279 -9.46 21.72 2.24
N ILE A 280 -9.82 21.95 0.98
CA ILE A 280 -10.87 22.92 0.62
C ILE A 280 -12.23 22.51 1.20
N ARG A 281 -12.61 21.23 1.10
CA ARG A 281 -13.88 20.75 1.65
C ARG A 281 -13.95 20.89 3.16
N ALA A 282 -12.82 20.71 3.87
CA ALA A 282 -12.77 20.75 5.33
C ALA A 282 -12.90 22.16 5.96
N LYS A 283 -12.76 23.25 5.19
CA LYS A 283 -12.66 24.61 5.77
C LYS A 283 -13.90 25.12 6.52
N ASP A 284 -15.10 24.63 6.18
CA ASP A 284 -16.35 25.08 6.81
C ASP A 284 -17.05 23.96 7.59
N GLY A 285 -16.27 23.04 8.18
CA GLY A 285 -16.79 21.97 9.03
C GLY A 285 -17.72 21.03 8.28
N LEU A 286 -19.02 21.09 8.59
CA LEU A 286 -20.06 20.20 8.04
C LEU A 286 -20.46 20.55 6.59
N TYR A 287 -20.07 21.72 6.07
CA TYR A 287 -20.37 22.09 4.68
C TYR A 287 -19.28 21.60 3.72
N ASP A 288 -19.32 20.29 3.44
CA ASP A 288 -18.32 19.54 2.66
C ASP A 288 -18.51 19.62 1.13
N HIS A 289 -19.64 20.18 0.67
CA HIS A 289 -19.97 20.36 -0.75
C HIS A 289 -20.19 21.84 -1.11
N PRO A 290 -19.12 22.66 -1.19
CA PRO A 290 -19.21 24.09 -1.50
C PRO A 290 -19.74 24.33 -2.92
N ASP A 291 -20.53 25.38 -3.08
CA ASP A 291 -20.90 25.90 -4.40
C ASP A 291 -19.69 26.54 -5.12
N PRO A 292 -19.79 26.90 -6.42
CA PRO A 292 -18.67 27.50 -7.16
C PRO A 292 -18.13 28.80 -6.55
N VAL A 293 -18.99 29.63 -5.96
CA VAL A 293 -18.59 30.90 -5.34
C VAL A 293 -17.82 30.63 -4.05
N ASP A 294 -18.32 29.73 -3.22
CA ASP A 294 -17.68 29.32 -1.98
C ASP A 294 -16.36 28.60 -2.22
N PHE A 295 -16.29 27.71 -3.22
CA PHE A 295 -15.05 27.07 -3.62
C PHE A 295 -14.00 28.11 -3.99
N ARG A 296 -14.37 29.13 -4.77
CA ARG A 296 -13.46 30.22 -5.17
C ARG A 296 -12.97 31.01 -3.95
N TYR A 297 -13.82 31.30 -2.97
CA TYR A 297 -13.42 31.97 -1.73
C TYR A 297 -12.47 31.10 -0.90
N ARG A 298 -12.77 29.82 -0.74
CA ARG A 298 -11.93 28.86 -0.01
C ARG A 298 -10.56 28.68 -0.68
N LEU A 299 -10.54 28.61 -2.01
CA LEU A 299 -9.33 28.57 -2.84
C LEU A 299 -8.50 29.84 -2.66
N ARG A 300 -9.11 31.02 -2.77
CA ARG A 300 -8.44 32.31 -2.52
C ARG A 300 -7.81 32.34 -1.13
N ASN A 301 -8.54 31.93 -0.11
CA ASN A 301 -8.01 31.86 1.26
C ASN A 301 -6.85 30.87 1.39
N GLN A 302 -6.82 29.80 0.59
CA GLN A 302 -5.73 28.81 0.61
C GLN A 302 -4.49 29.30 -0.13
N ILE A 303 -4.66 30.11 -1.18
CA ILE A 303 -3.56 30.73 -1.92
C ILE A 303 -2.95 31.87 -1.11
N LEU A 304 -3.78 32.69 -0.44
CA LEU A 304 -3.33 33.84 0.37
C LEU A 304 -2.84 33.43 1.77
N GLY A 305 -3.30 32.30 2.30
CA GLY A 305 -2.93 31.82 3.63
C GLY A 305 -1.57 31.11 3.66
N ARG A 306 -0.72 31.45 4.64
CA ARG A 306 0.40 30.59 5.06
C ARG A 306 -0.18 29.41 5.84
N ASN A 307 -0.27 28.22 5.23
CA ASN A 307 -0.97 27.07 5.81
C ASN A 307 -0.26 26.50 7.05
N TYR A 308 -0.83 26.71 8.24
CA TYR A 308 -0.66 25.83 9.41
C TYR A 308 -1.92 24.95 9.57
N GLY A 309 -1.71 23.64 9.55
CA GLY A 309 -2.48 22.63 10.30
C GLY A 309 -4.01 22.69 10.25
N THR A 310 -4.63 22.30 9.15
CA THR A 310 -6.05 21.88 9.19
C THR A 310 -6.32 20.80 8.15
N LEU A 311 -6.03 19.56 8.53
CA LEU A 311 -6.62 18.37 7.92
C LEU A 311 -7.42 17.67 9.02
N SER A 312 -8.66 17.29 8.73
CA SER A 312 -9.48 16.47 9.61
C SER A 312 -8.94 15.04 9.66
N GLU A 313 -8.96 14.40 10.83
CA GLU A 313 -8.52 13.00 11.05
C GLU A 313 -9.27 11.95 10.19
N GLY A 314 -10.35 12.33 9.48
CA GLY A 314 -11.16 11.46 8.62
C GLY A 314 -10.83 11.45 7.12
N CYS A 315 -9.78 12.13 6.64
CA CYS A 315 -9.46 12.16 5.21
C CYS A 315 -8.84 10.84 4.72
N ASN A 316 -9.29 10.32 3.55
CA ASN A 316 -8.72 9.14 2.88
C ASN A 316 -7.31 9.38 2.26
N ALA A 317 -6.70 10.51 2.62
CA ALA A 317 -5.48 11.09 2.08
C ALA A 317 -4.39 10.98 3.13
N GLU A 318 -3.26 10.32 2.80
CA GLU A 318 -2.12 10.27 3.72
C GLU A 318 -1.50 11.65 3.89
N ASP A 319 -1.20 11.98 5.14
CA ASP A 319 -0.71 13.27 5.59
C ASP A 319 0.66 13.60 4.95
N ASP A 320 0.73 14.73 4.24
CA ASP A 320 1.96 15.21 3.58
C ASP A 320 2.77 16.17 4.47
N TYR A 321 2.26 16.54 5.66
CA TYR A 321 2.91 17.44 6.61
C TYR A 321 3.45 16.67 7.82
N ARG A 322 4.48 15.84 7.63
CA ARG A 322 5.37 15.46 8.74
C ARG A 322 6.75 16.06 8.52
N GLN A 323 6.92 17.30 8.98
CA GLN A 323 8.09 17.80 9.71
C GLN A 323 8.03 19.33 9.88
N GLY A 324 7.76 19.74 11.12
CA GLY A 324 8.03 21.05 11.73
C GLY A 324 8.39 20.79 13.20
N PRO A 325 9.17 21.66 13.87
CA PRO A 325 9.93 21.30 15.07
C PRO A 325 9.05 20.91 16.26
N ASN A 326 9.54 19.92 17.01
CA ASN A 326 9.00 19.34 18.25
C ASN A 326 8.08 20.28 19.04
N VAL A 327 6.83 19.85 19.19
CA VAL A 327 6.03 20.15 20.38
C VAL A 327 5.82 18.81 21.06
N GLU A 328 6.26 18.71 22.30
CA GLU A 328 6.17 17.52 23.15
C GLU A 328 4.73 16.98 23.15
N GLU A 329 4.54 15.78 22.59
CA GLU A 329 3.32 15.02 22.77
C GLU A 329 3.22 14.63 24.25
N ASN A 330 2.26 15.24 24.93
CA ASN A 330 1.89 14.88 26.28
C ASN A 330 1.63 13.37 26.37
N VAL A 331 2.47 12.72 27.16
CA VAL A 331 2.40 11.32 27.56
C VAL A 331 0.97 10.98 27.97
N LEU A 332 0.36 10.04 27.24
CA LEU A 332 -0.97 9.52 27.52
C LEU A 332 -1.06 9.04 28.99
N LEU A 333 -2.00 9.62 29.73
CA LEU A 333 -2.33 9.26 31.12
C LEU A 333 -2.78 7.79 31.31
N SER A 334 -2.94 7.02 30.23
CA SER A 334 -3.33 5.60 30.29
C SER A 334 -2.22 4.70 30.88
N GLY A 335 -0.96 5.13 30.85
CA GLY A 335 0.18 4.35 31.36
C GLY A 335 0.38 4.39 32.88
N LYS A 336 -0.24 5.33 33.60
CA LYS A 336 -0.05 5.50 35.06
C LYS A 336 -1.14 4.85 35.92
N CYS A 337 -2.28 4.50 35.33
CA CYS A 337 -3.39 3.87 36.08
C CYS A 337 -3.19 2.36 36.31
N LEU A 338 -2.29 1.72 35.57
CA LEU A 338 -2.08 0.26 35.62
C LEU A 338 -1.10 -0.21 36.71
N SER A 339 -0.35 0.70 37.34
CA SER A 339 0.67 0.34 38.35
C SER A 339 0.16 0.34 39.80
N ALA A 340 -1.13 0.59 40.03
CA ALA A 340 -1.68 0.88 41.37
C ALA A 340 -2.51 -0.25 41.99
N LEU A 341 -2.54 -1.45 41.41
CA LEU A 341 -3.45 -2.54 41.84
C LEU A 341 -2.71 -3.87 42.04
N SER A 342 -1.85 -3.94 43.05
CA SER A 342 -1.39 -5.19 43.69
C SER A 342 -1.99 -5.23 45.10
N GLU A 343 -2.78 -6.25 45.45
CA GLU A 343 -2.37 -7.30 46.40
C GLU A 343 -3.37 -8.50 46.38
N ASP A 344 -2.80 -9.69 46.62
CA ASP A 344 -3.20 -10.90 47.38
C ASP A 344 -4.39 -11.86 47.10
N ASN A 345 -3.98 -13.15 47.10
CA ASN A 345 -4.48 -14.43 47.66
C ASN A 345 -5.53 -15.37 46.99
N ASP A 346 -4.97 -16.52 46.56
CA ASP A 346 -5.27 -17.94 46.86
C ASP A 346 -6.27 -18.84 46.04
N SER A 347 -5.66 -19.92 45.52
CA SER A 347 -6.04 -21.36 45.50
C SER A 347 -6.86 -22.02 44.36
N VAL A 348 -6.11 -22.62 43.42
CA VAL A 348 -6.09 -23.98 42.78
C VAL A 348 -7.38 -24.85 42.67
N GLU A 349 -7.69 -25.36 41.46
CA GLU A 349 -7.73 -26.81 41.11
C GLU A 349 -7.97 -27.10 39.61
N ASN A 350 -7.25 -28.13 39.12
CA ASN A 350 -7.10 -28.57 37.72
C ASN A 350 -8.19 -29.55 37.25
N TYR A 351 -8.62 -29.45 35.98
CA TYR A 351 -9.05 -30.62 35.20
C TYR A 351 -8.74 -30.45 33.70
N SER A 352 -8.18 -31.52 33.12
CA SER A 352 -7.72 -31.65 31.72
C SER A 352 -8.77 -32.25 30.79
N ILE A 353 -8.79 -31.81 29.52
CA ILE A 353 -9.58 -32.37 28.40
C ILE A 353 -8.69 -32.49 27.13
N PRO A 354 -8.97 -33.44 26.20
CA PRO A 354 -8.03 -33.89 25.16
C PRO A 354 -8.03 -33.08 23.86
N THR A 355 -6.89 -33.22 23.17
CA THR A 355 -6.46 -32.72 21.87
C THR A 355 -7.19 -33.33 20.65
N VAL A 356 -7.31 -32.54 19.58
CA VAL A 356 -7.66 -33.00 18.21
C VAL A 356 -6.79 -32.27 17.16
N GLU A 357 -6.05 -33.10 16.41
CA GLU A 357 -5.57 -33.03 15.01
C GLU A 357 -4.42 -32.10 14.57
N GLU A 358 -3.46 -32.74 13.89
CA GLU A 358 -2.04 -32.40 13.74
C GLU A 358 -1.70 -31.45 12.56
N ASP A 359 -2.64 -31.11 11.66
CA ASP A 359 -2.32 -30.30 10.45
C ASP A 359 -2.60 -28.79 10.61
N ILE A 360 -3.35 -28.37 11.65
CA ILE A 360 -3.52 -26.96 12.06
C ILE A 360 -2.25 -26.46 12.78
N ASP A 361 -1.41 -27.38 13.29
CA ASP A 361 -0.22 -27.06 14.09
C ASP A 361 0.81 -26.25 13.27
N ASP A 362 0.96 -26.50 11.96
CA ASP A 362 1.99 -25.82 11.15
C ASP A 362 1.70 -24.33 10.89
N LEU A 363 0.47 -23.97 10.49
CA LEU A 363 0.09 -22.57 10.25
C LEU A 363 -0.04 -21.78 11.56
N HIS A 364 -0.48 -22.46 12.63
CA HIS A 364 -0.49 -21.88 13.96
C HIS A 364 0.95 -21.66 14.47
N HIS A 365 1.84 -22.63 14.26
CA HIS A 365 3.27 -22.51 14.55
C HIS A 365 3.92 -21.36 13.78
N ASP A 366 3.65 -21.22 12.48
CA ASP A 366 4.12 -20.09 11.66
C ASP A 366 3.68 -18.74 12.25
N SER A 367 2.44 -18.67 12.74
CA SER A 367 1.88 -17.45 13.35
C SER A 367 2.52 -17.14 14.71
N LEU A 368 2.74 -18.17 15.54
CA LEU A 368 3.46 -18.05 16.82
C LEU A 368 4.92 -17.67 16.61
N GLU A 369 5.59 -18.20 15.59
CA GLU A 369 6.96 -17.84 15.25
C GLU A 369 7.05 -16.35 14.90
N HIS A 370 6.10 -15.86 14.08
CA HIS A 370 6.04 -14.44 13.73
C HIS A 370 5.81 -13.54 14.94
N LEU A 371 4.88 -13.93 15.83
CA LEU A 371 4.62 -13.24 17.09
C LEU A 371 5.86 -13.25 18.01
N GLY A 372 6.54 -14.38 18.11
CA GLY A 372 7.76 -14.51 18.89
C GLY A 372 8.89 -13.61 18.39
N GLY A 373 9.09 -13.57 17.07
CA GLY A 373 10.02 -12.63 16.45
C GLY A 373 9.68 -11.17 16.77
N TYR A 374 8.39 -10.82 16.74
CA TYR A 374 7.92 -9.50 17.14
C TYR A 374 8.21 -9.19 18.62
N ILE A 375 7.96 -10.13 19.53
CA ILE A 375 8.24 -9.97 20.97
C ILE A 375 9.75 -9.82 21.19
N CYS A 376 10.58 -10.67 20.59
CA CYS A 376 12.04 -10.55 20.68
C CYS A 376 12.51 -9.15 20.24
N LYS A 377 11.98 -8.64 19.12
CA LYS A 377 12.29 -7.31 18.63
C LYS A 377 11.82 -6.21 19.57
N ARG A 378 10.62 -6.34 20.14
CA ARG A 378 10.02 -5.32 21.01
C ARG A 378 10.73 -5.23 22.35
N LEU A 379 11.18 -6.36 22.88
CA LEU A 379 11.88 -6.48 24.16
C LEU A 379 13.41 -6.45 24.02
N ASN A 380 13.93 -6.30 22.80
CA ASN A 380 15.37 -6.30 22.48
C ASN A 380 16.09 -7.56 23.00
N ILE A 381 15.43 -8.71 22.86
CA ILE A 381 15.97 -10.03 23.20
C ILE A 381 16.78 -10.53 22.01
N ASN A 382 18.06 -10.82 22.25
CA ASN A 382 18.94 -11.43 21.25
C ASN A 382 19.02 -12.93 21.50
N GLU A 383 18.40 -13.69 20.61
CA GLU A 383 18.51 -15.14 20.61
C GLU A 383 18.91 -15.65 19.22
N PRO A 384 19.96 -16.47 19.12
CA PRO A 384 20.34 -17.09 17.85
C PRO A 384 19.38 -18.24 17.52
N SER A 385 18.71 -18.16 16.37
CA SER A 385 17.95 -19.28 15.79
C SER A 385 18.81 -20.09 14.82
N THR A 386 18.65 -21.42 14.83
CA THR A 386 19.36 -22.36 13.95
C THR A 386 18.47 -23.05 12.92
N SER A 387 17.13 -22.96 13.04
CA SER A 387 16.22 -23.55 12.07
C SER A 387 16.28 -22.80 10.73
N SER A 388 16.00 -23.49 9.62
CA SER A 388 15.93 -22.89 8.28
C SER A 388 14.63 -23.31 7.58
N ASN A 389 14.16 -22.50 6.62
CA ASN A 389 12.93 -22.70 5.84
C ASN A 389 11.61 -22.55 6.63
N THR A 390 11.59 -21.67 7.62
CA THR A 390 10.41 -21.31 8.42
C THR A 390 9.58 -20.18 7.78
N TRP A 391 8.40 -19.88 8.34
CA TRP A 391 7.60 -18.74 7.92
C TRP A 391 8.35 -17.41 8.03
N THR A 392 9.11 -17.21 9.11
CA THR A 392 9.91 -15.99 9.30
C THR A 392 11.00 -15.88 8.23
N ASP A 393 11.64 -16.99 7.85
CA ASP A 393 12.63 -16.98 6.76
C ASP A 393 11.99 -16.63 5.42
N GLN A 394 10.78 -17.13 5.18
CA GLN A 394 10.01 -16.87 3.96
C GLN A 394 9.50 -15.42 3.90
N LEU A 395 9.04 -14.87 5.02
CA LEU A 395 8.47 -13.53 5.08
C LEU A 395 9.55 -12.44 5.14
N SER A 396 10.67 -12.70 5.82
CA SER A 396 11.71 -11.72 6.10
C SER A 396 12.42 -11.26 4.83
N GLU A 397 12.67 -9.94 4.76
CA GLU A 397 13.52 -9.33 3.74
C GLU A 397 14.75 -8.65 4.39
N GLY A 398 15.20 -9.22 5.52
CA GLY A 398 16.40 -8.78 6.24
C GLY A 398 16.15 -7.97 7.52
N GLY A 399 14.90 -7.82 7.96
CA GLY A 399 14.54 -6.98 9.13
C GLY A 399 13.63 -7.63 10.18
N LEU A 400 13.23 -8.88 9.98
CA LEU A 400 12.51 -9.67 10.98
C LEU A 400 13.50 -10.44 11.86
N ILE A 401 13.21 -10.49 13.16
CA ILE A 401 13.93 -11.31 14.12
C ILE A 401 13.26 -12.68 14.15
N LYS A 402 14.07 -13.73 14.19
CA LYS A 402 13.60 -15.10 14.33
C LYS A 402 13.82 -15.56 15.77
N PRO A 403 12.79 -16.01 16.49
CA PRO A 403 12.94 -16.49 17.86
C PRO A 403 13.72 -17.81 17.90
N SER A 404 14.37 -18.13 19.03
CA SER A 404 14.92 -19.48 19.20
C SER A 404 13.82 -20.52 19.38
N GLU A 405 14.14 -21.80 19.18
CA GLU A 405 13.20 -22.90 19.44
C GLU A 405 12.76 -22.95 20.90
N GLU A 406 13.64 -22.57 21.85
CA GLU A 406 13.31 -22.55 23.28
C GLU A 406 12.30 -21.44 23.59
N PHE A 407 12.51 -20.25 23.04
CA PHE A 407 11.59 -19.13 23.21
C PHE A 407 10.25 -19.40 22.53
N LEU A 408 10.26 -20.02 21.36
CA LEU A 408 9.03 -20.41 20.68
C LEU A 408 8.24 -21.46 21.47
N LYS A 409 8.91 -22.41 22.14
CA LYS A 409 8.24 -23.35 23.08
C LYS A 409 7.60 -22.61 24.25
N ASN A 410 8.25 -21.58 24.79
CA ASN A 410 7.67 -20.77 25.87
C ASN A 410 6.45 -19.98 25.38
N ILE A 411 6.50 -19.43 24.17
CA ILE A 411 5.33 -18.76 23.57
C ILE A 411 4.18 -19.73 23.35
N LYS A 412 4.45 -20.94 22.83
CA LYS A 412 3.42 -21.97 22.67
C LYS A 412 2.74 -22.28 24.02
N LYS A 413 3.52 -22.44 25.10
CA LYS A 413 2.96 -22.62 26.45
C LYS A 413 2.10 -21.44 26.92
N LEU A 414 2.54 -20.21 26.67
CA LEU A 414 1.77 -19.02 27.04
C LEU A 414 0.46 -18.92 26.25
N GLU A 415 0.48 -19.32 24.98
CA GLU A 415 -0.72 -19.42 24.14
C GLU A 415 -1.66 -20.51 24.65
N ASP A 416 -1.14 -21.68 25.03
CA ASP A 416 -1.95 -22.76 25.63
C ASP A 416 -2.62 -22.28 26.93
N ILE A 417 -1.88 -21.63 27.84
CA ILE A 417 -2.41 -21.04 29.08
C ILE A 417 -3.49 -19.99 28.77
N PHE A 418 -3.25 -19.13 27.77
CA PHE A 418 -4.21 -18.12 27.35
C PHE A 418 -5.50 -18.76 26.83
N ASN A 419 -5.41 -19.78 25.98
CA ASN A 419 -6.57 -20.45 25.42
C ASN A 419 -7.35 -21.23 26.50
N ASP A 420 -6.66 -21.93 27.39
CA ASP A 420 -7.26 -22.65 28.52
C ASP A 420 -8.01 -21.70 29.47
N PHE A 421 -7.45 -20.52 29.73
CA PHE A 421 -8.10 -19.52 30.59
C PHE A 421 -9.40 -18.95 29.98
N ASN A 422 -9.48 -18.91 28.65
CA ASN A 422 -10.59 -18.32 27.92
C ASN A 422 -11.64 -19.33 27.45
N ASP A 423 -11.39 -20.65 27.49
CA ASP A 423 -12.38 -21.67 27.10
C ASP A 423 -13.02 -21.38 25.72
N GLY A 424 -12.18 -21.01 24.75
CA GLY A 424 -12.59 -20.70 23.37
C GLY A 424 -13.26 -19.34 23.15
N SER A 425 -13.42 -18.48 24.15
CA SER A 425 -13.89 -17.10 23.96
C SER A 425 -13.34 -16.13 25.01
N LEU A 426 -13.01 -14.89 24.61
CA LEU A 426 -12.37 -13.95 25.52
C LEU A 426 -13.21 -13.73 26.80
N LYS A 427 -12.69 -14.21 27.94
CA LYS A 427 -13.35 -14.10 29.24
C LYS A 427 -13.28 -12.67 29.72
N ILE A 428 -14.42 -12.04 29.96
CA ILE A 428 -14.47 -10.67 30.46
C ILE A 428 -14.59 -10.70 31.98
N SER A 429 -13.49 -10.45 32.68
CA SER A 429 -13.44 -10.41 34.15
C SER A 429 -12.68 -9.19 34.69
N LYS A 430 -12.98 -8.78 35.93
CA LYS A 430 -12.14 -7.81 36.64
C LYS A 430 -10.76 -8.44 36.88
N ASN A 431 -9.70 -7.64 36.71
CA ASN A 431 -8.31 -8.08 36.87
C ASN A 431 -7.86 -9.19 35.91
N TYR A 432 -8.49 -9.32 34.74
CA TYR A 432 -8.18 -10.33 33.71
C TYR A 432 -6.68 -10.59 33.51
N LEU A 433 -5.89 -9.53 33.28
CA LEU A 433 -4.44 -9.67 33.06
C LEU A 433 -3.70 -10.21 34.28
N LYS A 434 -4.09 -9.81 35.49
CA LYS A 434 -3.48 -10.31 36.73
C LYS A 434 -3.79 -11.80 36.88
N SER A 435 -5.05 -12.18 36.74
CA SER A 435 -5.46 -13.59 36.81
C SER A 435 -4.78 -14.47 35.76
N LEU A 436 -4.52 -13.95 34.56
CA LEU A 436 -3.80 -14.66 33.52
C LEU A 436 -2.30 -14.80 33.81
N LEU A 437 -1.67 -13.80 34.44
CA LEU A 437 -0.26 -13.83 34.82
C LEU A 437 0.03 -14.68 36.07
N ASP A 438 -0.99 -14.93 36.89
CA ASP A 438 -0.90 -15.75 38.11
C ASP A 438 -1.02 -17.28 37.81
N LEU A 439 -1.35 -17.66 36.56
CA LEU A 439 -1.35 -19.04 36.04
C LEU A 439 0.05 -19.44 35.57
#